data_AF-A0A2M4AU00-F1
#
_entry.id   AF-A0A2M4AU00-F1
#
_cell.length_a   1.000
_cell.length_b   1.000
_cell.length_c   1.000
_cell.angle_alpha   90.00
_cell.angle_beta   90.00
_cell.angle_gamma   90.00
#
_symmetry.space_group_name_H-M   'P 1'
#
loop_
_entity.id
_entity.type
_entity.pdbx_description
1 polymer ?
#
loop_
_entity_poly.entity_id
_entity_poly.type
_entity_poly.pdbx_seq_one_letter_code
_entity_poly.pdbx_strand_id
1 'polypeptide(L)'
;NPFDLLSDEESMDVIDPATTTSNGENSPTVKRTQPASKTSHIPPFVVTGTTVSALHKEIIKAGVVNYTTNNTRKGILVSVTNVADYRAIQRKFSDSKVAFYTHQLPEERTTKIVLFGLPEMEPTDILEALKEKNITPSAIKRLSIRTKKFDEQALYLLHFAAGTISLAELRNVRAVNHHRVYFEYYNTKKIPMQCRNCQKYGHGSANCHLPAVCVKCAGTHKSNECPLTEASLNPDKKLSPNKLKCANCGEHHTANYSGCKARPPLKATPQVRAKPFNYQSDRFPALHSQQTPETTQSPRKLDFANLFNDHRRVPPQNENMFNNDEIGQIIEDVFVGMSAVRSKKDLITLVVKVTTKYCFNNV
;
A
#
# COMPACT_ATOMS: atom_id res chain seq x y z
N ASN A 1 -12.39 10.84 23.02
CA ASN A 1 -12.29 12.19 22.42
C ASN A 1 -12.47 12.06 20.91
N PRO A 2 -13.55 12.57 20.28
CA PRO A 2 -13.77 12.43 18.84
C PRO A 2 -12.81 13.29 17.99
N PHE A 3 -11.89 14.02 18.62
CA PHE A 3 -10.94 14.92 17.96
C PHE A 3 -9.53 14.36 17.78
N ASP A 4 -9.30 13.08 18.12
CA ASP A 4 -7.98 12.46 17.99
C ASP A 4 -7.91 11.58 16.75
N LEU A 5 -7.63 12.22 15.61
CA LEU A 5 -7.25 11.53 14.37
C LEU A 5 -5.77 11.74 14.12
N LEU A 6 -5.00 10.80 14.66
CA LEU A 6 -3.61 10.48 14.32
C LEU A 6 -2.66 11.64 14.63
N SER A 7 -2.24 11.68 15.89
CA SER A 7 -0.99 12.26 16.34
C SER A 7 0.17 11.70 15.53
N ASP A 8 0.78 12.55 14.72
CA ASP A 8 2.19 12.48 14.37
C ASP A 8 2.81 13.79 14.92
N GLU A 9 2.90 13.89 16.24
CA GLU A 9 4.02 14.58 16.90
C GLU A 9 5.21 13.63 16.66
N GLU A 10 6.44 14.00 16.29
CA GLU A 10 7.23 15.13 16.73
C GLU A 10 8.47 15.28 15.80
N SER A 11 9.31 16.25 16.15
CA SER A 11 10.60 16.71 15.61
C SER A 11 11.48 15.69 14.86
N MET A 12 12.14 16.20 13.81
CA MET A 12 13.29 15.57 13.17
C MET A 12 14.56 16.03 13.88
N ASP A 13 15.11 15.20 14.76
CA ASP A 13 16.53 15.32 15.13
C ASP A 13 17.34 14.41 14.19
N VAL A 14 18.13 15.04 13.34
CA VAL A 14 19.04 14.37 12.40
C VAL A 14 20.40 14.26 13.08
N ILE A 15 20.86 13.02 13.30
CA ILE A 15 22.23 12.74 13.73
C ILE A 15 23.05 12.49 12.47
N ASP A 16 23.87 13.47 12.08
CA ASP A 16 24.92 13.31 11.07
C ASP A 16 26.22 12.84 11.74
N PRO A 17 26.88 11.76 11.28
CA PRO A 17 28.28 11.54 11.53
C PRO A 17 29.14 11.98 10.33
N ALA A 18 30.27 12.57 10.70
CA ALA A 18 31.18 13.35 9.88
C ALA A 18 31.89 12.58 8.75
N THR A 19 32.27 13.39 7.76
CA THR A 19 33.18 13.17 6.64
C THR A 19 34.53 12.58 7.09
N THR A 20 35.01 11.53 6.42
CA THR A 20 36.45 11.21 6.39
C THR A 20 36.85 10.81 4.97
N THR A 21 37.83 11.54 4.46
CA THR A 21 38.51 11.45 3.17
C THR A 21 39.40 10.20 3.10
N SER A 22 39.40 9.48 1.99
CA SER A 22 40.59 8.76 1.51
C SER A 22 40.54 8.51 0.00
N ASN A 23 41.71 8.65 -0.62
CA ASN A 23 41.98 8.64 -2.05
C ASN A 23 42.13 7.20 -2.59
N GLY A 24 41.59 7.00 -3.79
CA GLY A 24 42.15 6.30 -4.97
C GLY A 24 42.81 4.93 -4.85
N GLU A 25 42.29 3.95 -5.61
CA GLU A 25 43.08 3.17 -6.59
C GLU A 25 42.19 2.45 -7.61
N ASN A 26 42.65 2.44 -8.87
CA ASN A 26 41.95 2.00 -10.08
C ASN A 26 42.07 0.49 -10.32
N SER A 27 40.97 -0.17 -10.74
CA SER A 27 41.04 -1.28 -11.70
C SER A 27 39.70 -1.54 -12.41
N PRO A 28 39.74 -2.05 -13.66
CA PRO A 28 38.72 -1.76 -14.67
C PRO A 28 37.56 -2.76 -14.60
N THR A 29 36.34 -2.26 -14.37
CA THR A 29 35.13 -3.10 -14.41
C THR A 29 34.42 -2.97 -15.75
N VAL A 30 34.27 -4.13 -16.38
CA VAL A 30 33.52 -4.41 -17.61
C VAL A 30 32.17 -3.70 -17.62
N LYS A 31 31.92 -2.87 -18.65
CA LYS A 31 30.68 -2.13 -18.85
C LYS A 31 29.53 -3.09 -19.13
N ARG A 32 28.80 -3.47 -18.08
CA ARG A 32 27.47 -4.07 -18.19
C ARG A 32 26.47 -2.93 -18.43
N THR A 33 26.05 -2.76 -19.68
CA THR A 33 25.05 -1.78 -20.10
C THR A 33 23.79 -1.93 -19.27
N GLN A 34 23.49 -0.95 -18.42
CA GLN A 34 22.23 -0.92 -17.69
C GLN A 34 21.08 -0.54 -18.64
N PRO A 35 19.89 -1.14 -18.48
CA PRO A 35 18.72 -0.75 -19.24
C PRO A 35 18.34 0.71 -18.93
N ALA A 36 18.03 1.48 -19.98
CA ALA A 36 17.72 2.91 -19.92
C ALA A 36 16.72 3.25 -18.80
N SER A 37 17.13 4.11 -17.87
CA SER A 37 16.28 4.60 -16.80
C SER A 37 15.09 5.35 -17.40
N LYS A 38 13.86 4.93 -17.07
CA LYS A 38 12.66 5.73 -17.34
C LYS A 38 12.88 7.11 -16.72
N THR A 39 12.95 8.17 -17.53
CA THR A 39 13.13 9.54 -17.05
C THR A 39 12.02 9.84 -16.05
N SER A 40 12.38 10.00 -14.79
CA SER A 40 11.43 10.19 -13.72
C SER A 40 10.81 11.60 -13.86
N HIS A 41 9.50 11.65 -14.07
CA HIS A 41 8.81 12.93 -14.34
C HIS A 41 8.88 13.84 -13.10
N ILE A 42 9.45 15.03 -13.26
CA ILE A 42 9.54 16.05 -12.19
C ILE A 42 8.14 16.61 -11.90
N PRO A 43 7.71 16.65 -10.64
CA PRO A 43 6.40 17.18 -10.30
C PRO A 43 6.35 18.69 -10.54
N PRO A 44 5.23 19.22 -11.05
CA PRO A 44 5.09 20.66 -11.23
C PRO A 44 4.83 21.38 -9.90
N PHE A 45 5.04 22.69 -9.89
CA PHE A 45 4.56 23.59 -8.84
C PHE A 45 3.16 24.09 -9.20
N VAL A 46 2.27 24.18 -8.22
CA VAL A 46 0.98 24.85 -8.37
C VAL A 46 1.02 26.12 -7.53
N VAL A 47 1.01 27.26 -8.20
CA VAL A 47 1.13 28.59 -7.60
C VAL A 47 -0.23 29.29 -7.58
N THR A 48 -0.56 29.96 -6.49
CA THR A 48 -1.83 30.67 -6.31
C THR A 48 -1.64 32.09 -5.80
N GLY A 49 -2.60 32.97 -6.07
CA GLY A 49 -2.58 34.35 -5.54
C GLY A 49 -1.58 35.29 -6.24
N THR A 50 -1.06 34.92 -7.41
CA THR A 50 -0.12 35.74 -8.19
C THR A 50 -0.49 35.73 -9.68
N THR A 51 -0.03 36.74 -10.41
CA THR A 51 -0.16 36.81 -11.87
C THR A 51 1.01 36.10 -12.54
N VAL A 52 0.79 35.62 -13.77
CA VAL A 52 1.82 34.92 -14.56
C VAL A 52 3.07 35.81 -14.74
N SER A 53 2.88 37.10 -15.03
CA SER A 53 3.99 38.04 -15.23
C SER A 53 4.83 38.26 -13.97
N ALA A 54 4.20 38.37 -12.80
CA ALA A 54 4.93 38.47 -11.53
C ALA A 54 5.68 37.18 -11.21
N LEU A 55 5.05 36.03 -11.48
CA LEU A 55 5.66 34.72 -11.30
C LEU A 55 6.89 34.52 -12.18
N HIS A 56 6.83 34.92 -13.45
CA HIS A 56 7.97 34.86 -14.37
C HIS A 56 9.16 35.68 -13.87
N LYS A 57 8.93 36.88 -13.33
CA LYS A 57 10.00 37.69 -12.73
C LYS A 57 10.71 36.95 -11.59
N GLU A 58 9.95 36.24 -10.74
CA GLU A 58 10.55 35.47 -9.65
C GLU A 58 11.31 34.23 -10.14
N ILE A 59 10.83 33.55 -11.18
CA ILE A 59 11.53 32.39 -11.78
C ILE A 59 12.84 32.84 -12.45
N ILE A 60 12.83 33.97 -13.17
CA ILE A 60 14.03 34.53 -13.80
C ILE A 60 15.07 34.93 -12.73
N LYS A 61 14.62 35.52 -11.61
CA LYS A 61 15.50 35.81 -10.46
C LYS A 61 16.09 34.55 -9.82
N ALA A 62 15.45 33.37 -10.00
CA ALA A 62 16.00 32.09 -9.56
C ALA A 62 17.09 31.55 -10.51
N GLY A 63 17.34 32.21 -11.66
CA GLY A 63 18.29 31.77 -12.66
C GLY A 63 17.77 30.64 -13.57
N VAL A 64 16.45 30.38 -13.59
CA VAL A 64 15.87 29.30 -14.39
C VAL A 64 15.29 29.85 -15.69
N VAL A 65 15.76 29.29 -16.81
CA VAL A 65 15.35 29.70 -18.17
C VAL A 65 14.36 28.72 -18.78
N ASN A 66 14.57 27.42 -18.57
CA ASN A 66 13.79 26.36 -19.21
C ASN A 66 12.61 25.92 -18.33
N TYR A 67 11.52 26.68 -18.38
CA TYR A 67 10.28 26.34 -17.68
C TYR A 67 9.05 26.59 -18.56
N THR A 68 7.95 25.92 -18.24
CA THR A 68 6.64 26.14 -18.88
C THR A 68 5.60 26.49 -17.85
N THR A 69 4.62 27.32 -18.23
CA THR A 69 3.52 27.73 -17.35
C THR A 69 2.17 27.49 -17.99
N ASN A 70 1.25 26.83 -17.28
CA ASN A 70 -0.13 26.61 -17.72
C ASN A 70 -1.12 27.10 -16.66
N ASN A 71 -2.13 27.86 -17.06
CA ASN A 71 -3.15 28.33 -16.12
C ASN A 71 -4.23 27.25 -15.93
N THR A 72 -4.54 26.91 -14.69
CA THR A 72 -5.54 25.88 -14.34
C THR A 72 -6.53 26.40 -13.30
N ARG A 73 -7.66 25.71 -13.12
CA ARG A 73 -8.62 26.04 -12.05
C ARG A 73 -8.01 26.05 -10.64
N LYS A 74 -6.90 25.35 -10.43
CA LYS A 74 -6.21 25.27 -9.13
C LYS A 74 -5.16 26.36 -8.93
N GLY A 75 -4.75 27.04 -10.00
CA GLY A 75 -3.63 27.98 -10.00
C GLY A 75 -2.75 27.84 -11.25
N ILE A 76 -1.64 28.56 -11.25
CA ILE A 76 -0.64 28.53 -12.32
C ILE A 76 0.26 27.32 -12.08
N LEU A 77 0.30 26.41 -13.04
CA LEU A 77 1.17 25.25 -13.05
C LEU A 77 2.53 25.66 -13.62
N VAL A 78 3.62 25.44 -12.90
CA VAL A 78 4.99 25.65 -13.38
C VAL A 78 5.68 24.29 -13.49
N SER A 79 6.15 23.95 -14.68
CA SER A 79 6.85 22.69 -14.94
C SER A 79 8.29 22.97 -15.40
N VAL A 80 9.22 22.17 -14.89
CA VAL A 80 10.65 22.21 -15.23
C VAL A 80 11.14 20.82 -15.62
N THR A 81 12.25 20.77 -16.35
CA THR A 81 12.84 19.52 -16.86
C THR A 81 14.01 19.02 -16.02
N ASN A 82 14.63 19.89 -15.21
CA ASN A 82 15.80 19.57 -14.41
C ASN A 82 15.51 19.67 -12.88
N VAL A 83 16.08 18.75 -12.10
CA VAL A 83 15.99 18.73 -10.63
C VAL A 83 16.72 19.92 -10.01
N ALA A 84 17.82 20.38 -10.61
CA ALA A 84 18.53 21.58 -10.15
C ALA A 84 17.63 22.82 -10.23
N ASP A 85 16.96 23.01 -11.36
CA ASP A 85 16.03 24.11 -11.59
C ASP A 85 14.80 24.01 -10.66
N TYR A 86 14.29 22.79 -10.47
CA TYR A 86 13.21 22.52 -9.51
C TYR A 86 13.59 23.01 -8.11
N ARG A 87 14.76 22.62 -7.60
CA ARG A 87 15.24 23.04 -6.28
C ARG A 87 15.55 24.54 -6.21
N ALA A 88 16.04 25.14 -7.29
CA ALA A 88 16.26 26.58 -7.37
C ALA A 88 14.94 27.36 -7.25
N ILE A 89 13.91 26.97 -8.00
CA ILE A 89 12.57 27.56 -7.93
C ILE A 89 11.96 27.33 -6.54
N GLN A 90 12.04 26.12 -6.01
CA GLN A 90 11.48 25.79 -4.70
C GLN A 90 12.04 26.70 -3.61
N ARG A 91 13.37 26.86 -3.55
CA ARG A 91 14.03 27.78 -2.62
C ARG A 91 13.57 29.21 -2.84
N LYS A 92 13.62 29.69 -4.08
CA LYS A 92 13.25 31.07 -4.41
C LYS A 92 11.81 31.41 -4.02
N PHE A 93 10.88 30.50 -4.29
CA PHE A 93 9.47 30.68 -3.94
C PHE A 93 9.25 30.67 -2.43
N SER A 94 9.95 29.81 -1.69
CA SER A 94 9.89 29.80 -0.22
C SER A 94 10.45 31.10 0.37
N ASP A 95 11.61 31.56 -0.11
CA ASP A 95 12.27 32.79 0.36
C ASP A 95 11.40 34.02 0.09
N SER A 96 10.77 34.06 -1.09
CA SER A 96 9.91 35.17 -1.51
C SER A 96 8.48 35.05 -0.99
N LYS A 97 8.19 34.05 -0.13
CA LYS A 97 6.88 33.74 0.45
C LYS A 97 5.75 33.63 -0.58
N VAL A 98 6.06 33.07 -1.75
CA VAL A 98 5.07 32.80 -2.78
C VAL A 98 4.18 31.66 -2.29
N ALA A 99 2.86 31.78 -2.47
CA ALA A 99 1.91 30.74 -2.07
C ALA A 99 1.86 29.62 -3.14
N PHE A 100 2.54 28.49 -2.86
CA PHE A 100 2.56 27.34 -3.77
C PHE A 100 2.45 26.01 -3.04
N TYR A 101 2.17 24.95 -3.79
CA TYR A 101 2.44 23.58 -3.36
C TYR A 101 3.02 22.76 -4.50
N THR A 102 3.71 21.68 -4.16
CA THR A 102 4.27 20.72 -5.12
C THR A 102 4.21 19.31 -4.54
N HIS A 103 4.74 18.34 -5.28
CA HIS A 103 4.81 16.95 -4.86
C HIS A 103 6.25 16.51 -4.67
N GLN A 104 6.45 15.44 -3.91
CA GLN A 104 7.77 14.88 -3.67
C GLN A 104 8.41 14.38 -4.97
N LEU A 105 9.70 14.69 -5.15
CA LEU A 105 10.50 14.22 -6.28
C LEU A 105 10.53 12.69 -6.30
N PRO A 106 10.59 12.05 -7.49
CA PRO A 106 10.65 10.59 -7.58
C PRO A 106 11.79 9.95 -6.78
N GLU A 107 12.95 10.61 -6.73
CA GLU A 107 14.15 10.17 -6.00
C GLU A 107 13.94 10.17 -4.47
N GLU A 108 13.10 11.07 -3.97
CA GLU A 108 12.82 11.21 -2.54
C GLU A 108 11.67 10.30 -2.08
N ARG A 109 11.01 9.58 -3.01
CA ARG A 109 9.91 8.68 -2.65
C ARG A 109 10.46 7.48 -1.92
N THR A 110 9.82 7.14 -0.81
CA THR A 110 10.19 5.98 0.00
C THR A 110 9.18 4.85 -0.13
N THR A 111 9.67 3.61 -0.25
CA THR A 111 8.88 2.40 -0.01
C THR A 111 8.70 2.24 1.50
N LYS A 112 7.45 2.18 1.94
CA LYS A 112 7.08 2.06 3.35
C LYS A 112 6.67 0.62 3.67
N ILE A 113 7.28 0.04 4.69
CA ILE A 113 7.08 -1.35 5.09
C ILE A 113 6.80 -1.39 6.58
N VAL A 114 5.79 -2.14 6.99
CA VAL A 114 5.45 -2.35 8.39
C VAL A 114 6.13 -3.63 8.87
N LEU A 115 6.86 -3.51 9.97
CA LEU A 115 7.48 -4.58 10.72
C LEU A 115 6.60 -4.95 11.91
N PHE A 116 6.25 -6.23 12.00
CA PHE A 116 5.42 -6.85 13.02
C PHE A 116 6.24 -7.84 13.85
N GLY A 117 5.79 -8.12 15.06
CA GLY A 117 6.31 -9.21 15.89
C GLY A 117 7.43 -8.81 16.87
N LEU A 118 7.80 -7.53 16.90
CA LEU A 118 8.69 -6.97 17.90
C LEU A 118 7.89 -6.37 19.07
N PRO A 119 8.41 -6.46 20.31
CA PRO A 119 7.90 -5.69 21.43
C PRO A 119 8.24 -4.20 21.28
N GLU A 120 7.84 -3.41 22.26
CA GLU A 120 8.27 -2.03 22.41
C GLU A 120 9.79 -1.98 22.64
N MET A 121 10.51 -1.34 21.71
CA MET A 121 11.95 -1.26 21.64
C MET A 121 12.35 0.09 21.08
N GLU A 122 13.59 0.48 21.37
CA GLU A 122 14.15 1.73 20.88
C GLU A 122 14.52 1.57 19.38
N PRO A 123 14.21 2.57 18.52
CA PRO A 123 14.44 2.46 17.07
C PRO A 123 15.89 2.20 16.65
N THR A 124 16.86 2.65 17.43
CA THR A 124 18.29 2.50 17.19
C THR A 124 18.71 1.04 17.38
N ASP A 125 18.21 0.34 18.40
CA ASP A 125 18.41 -1.11 18.58
C ASP A 125 17.87 -1.93 17.40
N ILE A 126 16.69 -1.55 16.89
CA ILE A 126 16.07 -2.21 15.73
C ILE A 126 16.92 -1.96 14.48
N LEU A 127 17.46 -0.76 14.33
CA LEU A 127 18.30 -0.39 13.19
C LEU A 127 19.58 -1.23 13.15
N GLU A 128 20.25 -1.40 14.30
CA GLU A 128 21.46 -2.23 14.41
C GLU A 128 21.18 -3.69 14.09
N ALA A 129 20.11 -4.25 14.65
CA ALA A 129 19.72 -5.64 14.40
C ALA A 129 19.33 -5.88 12.92
N LEU A 130 18.75 -4.89 12.25
CA LEU A 130 18.46 -4.96 10.81
C LEU A 130 19.72 -4.82 9.95
N LYS A 131 20.69 -3.98 10.36
CA LYS A 131 21.98 -3.82 9.69
C LYS A 131 22.76 -5.14 9.64
N GLU A 132 22.75 -5.93 10.72
CA GLU A 132 23.34 -7.27 10.74
C GLU A 132 22.73 -8.23 9.69
N LYS A 133 21.49 -7.97 9.28
CA LYS A 133 20.79 -8.72 8.23
C LYS A 133 20.93 -8.09 6.84
N ASN A 134 21.85 -7.13 6.68
CA ASN A 134 22.06 -6.33 5.47
C ASN A 134 20.81 -5.50 5.05
N ILE A 135 19.99 -5.08 6.02
CA ILE A 135 18.81 -4.26 5.79
C ILE A 135 19.04 -2.88 6.43
N THR A 136 19.10 -1.85 5.60
CA THR A 136 19.34 -0.48 6.05
C THR A 136 18.14 0.42 5.73
N PRO A 137 17.14 0.52 6.62
CA PRO A 137 16.07 1.49 6.46
C PRO A 137 16.62 2.92 6.64
N SER A 138 16.11 3.85 5.84
CA SER A 138 16.40 5.29 5.95
C SER A 138 15.77 5.95 7.18
N ALA A 139 14.64 5.42 7.66
CA ALA A 139 13.99 5.86 8.88
C ALA A 139 13.14 4.73 9.47
N ILE A 140 13.03 4.71 10.80
CA ILE A 140 12.17 3.79 11.56
C ILE A 140 11.22 4.64 12.40
N LYS A 141 9.92 4.41 12.28
CA LYS A 141 8.90 5.12 13.08
C LYS A 141 8.01 4.13 13.79
N ARG A 142 7.81 4.33 15.09
CA ARG A 142 6.82 3.54 15.83
C ARG A 142 5.40 3.96 15.42
N LEU A 143 4.54 2.99 15.14
CA LEU A 143 3.14 3.20 14.84
C LEU A 143 2.28 3.02 16.10
N SER A 144 1.30 3.91 16.28
CA SER A 144 0.31 3.78 17.33
C SER A 144 -0.73 2.69 16.99
N ILE A 145 -0.98 1.80 17.96
CA ILE A 145 -1.95 0.71 17.85
C ILE A 145 -3.15 1.04 18.73
N ARG A 146 -4.33 1.18 18.12
CA ARG A 146 -5.58 1.48 18.87
C ARG A 146 -5.99 0.40 19.85
N THR A 147 -5.78 -0.86 19.47
CA THR A 147 -6.20 -2.01 20.27
C THR A 147 -5.06 -2.99 20.28
N LYS A 148 -4.28 -2.95 21.36
CA LYS A 148 -3.21 -3.90 21.60
C LYS A 148 -3.80 -5.24 22.04
N LYS A 149 -3.21 -6.33 21.57
CA LYS A 149 -3.50 -7.70 22.04
C LYS A 149 -2.78 -8.02 23.34
N PHE A 150 -1.66 -7.33 23.61
CA PHE A 150 -0.81 -7.44 24.80
C PHE A 150 -0.02 -6.14 24.99
N ASP A 151 0.46 -5.87 26.21
CA ASP A 151 0.94 -4.53 26.61
C ASP A 151 2.11 -4.00 25.78
N GLU A 152 3.09 -4.86 25.49
CA GLU A 152 4.30 -4.50 24.74
C GLU A 152 4.12 -4.57 23.21
N GLN A 153 2.91 -4.76 22.70
CA GLN A 153 2.71 -4.85 21.26
C GLN A 153 3.12 -3.53 20.57
N ALA A 154 4.07 -3.62 19.65
CA ALA A 154 4.51 -2.52 18.82
C ALA A 154 4.47 -2.87 17.32
N LEU A 155 4.37 -1.82 16.50
CA LEU A 155 4.50 -1.88 15.06
C LEU A 155 5.49 -0.81 14.63
N TYR A 156 6.39 -1.14 13.72
CA TYR A 156 7.40 -0.21 13.23
C TYR A 156 7.22 0.01 11.73
N LEU A 157 7.21 1.27 11.32
CA LEU A 157 7.18 1.69 9.92
C LEU A 157 8.62 1.98 9.47
N LEU A 158 9.10 1.14 8.58
CA LEU A 158 10.41 1.26 7.95
C LEU A 158 10.28 2.01 6.62
N HIS A 159 11.15 2.98 6.40
CA HIS A 159 11.27 3.71 5.16
C HIS A 159 12.50 3.26 4.39
N PHE A 160 12.33 2.89 3.13
CA PHE A 160 13.41 2.55 2.21
C PHE A 160 13.35 3.46 0.98
N ALA A 161 14.49 3.73 0.34
CA ALA A 161 14.47 4.42 -0.95
C ALA A 161 13.68 3.58 -1.98
N ALA A 162 12.97 4.24 -2.89
CA ALA A 162 12.16 3.54 -3.87
C ALA A 162 13.02 2.59 -4.72
N GLY A 163 12.62 1.31 -4.76
CA GLY A 163 13.29 0.28 -5.56
C GLY A 163 14.52 -0.37 -4.92
N THR A 164 14.90 -0.03 -3.68
CA THR A 164 16.08 -0.62 -3.02
C THR A 164 15.80 -1.91 -2.26
N ILE A 165 14.55 -2.22 -1.95
CA ILE A 165 14.17 -3.40 -1.18
C ILE A 165 12.93 -4.06 -1.77
N SER A 166 12.88 -5.39 -1.71
CA SER A 166 11.69 -6.18 -2.03
C SER A 166 11.14 -6.90 -0.79
N LEU A 167 9.82 -7.12 -0.73
CA LEU A 167 9.24 -7.98 0.33
C LEU A 167 9.78 -9.42 0.28
N ALA A 168 10.25 -9.89 -0.87
CA ALA A 168 10.83 -11.22 -1.00
C ALA A 168 12.14 -11.34 -0.20
N GLU A 169 13.00 -10.33 -0.27
CA GLU A 169 14.22 -10.26 0.54
C GLU A 169 13.90 -10.19 2.03
N LEU A 170 12.95 -9.34 2.42
CA LEU A 170 12.58 -9.18 3.83
C LEU A 170 11.95 -10.44 4.43
N ARG A 171 11.23 -11.25 3.62
CA ARG A 171 10.68 -12.54 4.08
C ARG A 171 11.75 -13.57 4.44
N ASN A 172 13.00 -13.40 4.00
CA ASN A 172 14.11 -14.26 4.43
C ASN A 172 14.53 -13.99 5.88
N VAL A 173 14.24 -12.80 6.41
CA VAL A 173 14.47 -12.45 7.81
C VAL A 173 13.34 -13.00 8.66
N ARG A 174 13.59 -14.16 9.28
CA ARG A 174 12.62 -14.85 10.15
C ARG A 174 12.59 -14.30 11.57
N ALA A 175 13.71 -13.76 12.03
CA ALA A 175 13.83 -13.22 13.38
C ALA A 175 14.81 -12.04 13.45
N VAL A 176 14.50 -11.10 14.34
CA VAL A 176 15.30 -9.92 14.70
C VAL A 176 15.31 -9.88 16.23
N ASN A 177 16.49 -9.76 16.87
CA ASN A 177 16.64 -9.80 18.33
C ASN A 177 15.91 -10.99 18.99
N HIS A 178 16.06 -12.18 18.42
CA HIS A 178 15.40 -13.42 18.87
C HIS A 178 13.86 -13.41 18.85
N HIS A 179 13.24 -12.38 18.26
CA HIS A 179 11.79 -12.30 18.08
C HIS A 179 11.42 -12.64 16.64
N ARG A 180 10.33 -13.40 16.47
CA ARG A 180 9.83 -13.80 15.15
C ARG A 180 9.10 -12.61 14.51
N VAL A 181 9.55 -12.21 13.32
CA VAL A 181 9.07 -11.00 12.65
C VAL A 181 8.34 -11.27 11.35
N TYR A 182 7.51 -10.32 10.94
CA TYR A 182 6.81 -10.32 9.65
C TYR A 182 6.87 -8.93 9.03
N PHE A 183 6.87 -8.88 7.69
CA PHE A 183 6.93 -7.65 6.93
C PHE A 183 5.76 -7.56 5.96
N GLU A 184 5.09 -6.41 5.93
CA GLU A 184 4.05 -6.12 4.94
C GLU A 184 4.24 -4.71 4.37
N TYR A 185 3.78 -4.49 3.13
CA TYR A 185 3.71 -3.12 2.61
C TYR A 185 2.79 -2.28 3.47
N TYR A 186 3.21 -1.05 3.76
CA TYR A 186 2.34 -0.09 4.43
C TYR A 186 1.19 0.30 3.50
N ASN A 187 0.01 -0.24 3.78
CA ASN A 187 -1.20 0.05 3.02
C ASN A 187 -1.95 1.21 3.70
N THR A 188 -1.79 2.42 3.18
CA THR A 188 -2.67 3.53 3.55
C THR A 188 -4.06 3.23 3.01
N LYS A 189 -5.08 3.26 3.88
CA LYS A 189 -6.49 3.24 3.47
C LYS A 189 -6.69 4.18 2.27
N LYS A 190 -7.45 3.75 1.27
CA LYS A 190 -7.83 4.56 0.10
C LYS A 190 -8.68 5.72 0.62
N ILE A 191 -8.05 6.79 1.04
CA ILE A 191 -8.63 8.01 1.59
C ILE A 191 -8.01 9.14 0.77
N PRO A 192 -8.79 10.11 0.26
CA PRO A 192 -8.20 11.22 -0.46
C PRO A 192 -7.25 11.96 0.49
N MET A 193 -6.01 12.13 0.06
CA MET A 193 -5.03 12.88 0.82
C MET A 193 -5.51 14.32 0.99
N GLN A 194 -5.58 14.76 2.24
CA GLN A 194 -5.93 16.12 2.62
C GLN A 194 -4.72 16.78 3.26
N CYS A 195 -4.36 17.98 2.78
CA CYS A 195 -3.24 18.72 3.32
C CYS A 195 -3.60 19.25 4.71
N ARG A 196 -2.84 18.88 5.74
CA ARG A 196 -3.04 19.37 7.12
C ARG A 196 -2.78 20.88 7.27
N ASN A 197 -2.02 21.49 6.35
CA ASN A 197 -1.71 22.92 6.35
C ASN A 197 -2.87 23.75 5.77
N CYS A 198 -3.22 23.55 4.49
CA CYS A 198 -4.22 24.39 3.80
C CYS A 198 -5.63 23.75 3.68
N GLN A 199 -5.83 22.55 4.25
CA GLN A 199 -7.07 21.76 4.20
C GLN A 199 -7.54 21.28 2.82
N LYS A 200 -6.89 21.69 1.72
CA LYS A 200 -7.24 21.26 0.36
C LYS A 200 -6.85 19.80 0.10
N TYR A 201 -7.59 19.16 -0.80
CA TYR A 201 -7.32 17.78 -1.23
C TYR A 201 -6.27 17.68 -2.33
N GLY A 202 -5.55 16.57 -2.35
CA GLY A 202 -4.67 16.16 -3.45
C GLY A 202 -3.17 16.32 -3.21
N HIS A 203 -2.73 16.97 -2.12
CA HIS A 203 -1.32 17.08 -1.74
C HIS A 203 -1.16 16.96 -0.22
N GLY A 204 0.06 16.66 0.23
CA GLY A 204 0.42 16.59 1.65
C GLY A 204 0.97 17.91 2.19
N SER A 205 1.09 18.04 3.50
CA SER A 205 1.59 19.28 4.16
C SER A 205 3.08 19.54 3.92
N ALA A 206 3.91 18.51 3.76
CA ALA A 206 5.36 18.63 3.65
C ALA A 206 5.82 19.57 2.51
N ASN A 207 5.10 19.58 1.39
CA ASN A 207 5.40 20.40 0.22
C ASN A 207 4.31 21.47 -0.03
N CYS A 208 3.65 21.93 1.03
CA CYS A 208 2.60 22.94 0.98
C CYS A 208 3.05 24.24 1.62
N HIS A 209 3.29 25.26 0.80
CA HIS A 209 3.65 26.62 1.21
C HIS A 209 2.48 27.60 1.02
N LEU A 210 1.26 27.08 1.00
CA LEU A 210 0.06 27.90 1.07
C LEU A 210 -0.15 28.42 2.51
N PRO A 211 -0.87 29.53 2.69
CA PRO A 211 -1.27 29.98 4.02
C PRO A 211 -2.01 28.87 4.80
N ALA A 212 -1.70 28.76 6.09
CA ALA A 212 -2.35 27.80 6.97
C ALA A 212 -3.84 28.11 7.10
N VAL A 213 -4.66 27.06 7.07
CA VAL A 213 -6.11 27.14 7.25
C VAL A 213 -6.54 26.18 8.34
N CYS A 214 -7.29 26.69 9.31
CA CYS A 214 -7.74 25.91 10.46
C CYS A 214 -8.79 24.86 10.05
N VAL A 215 -8.61 23.63 10.52
CA VAL A 215 -9.53 22.50 10.25
C VAL A 215 -10.91 22.70 10.88
N LYS A 216 -11.01 23.49 11.95
CA LYS A 216 -12.24 23.69 12.74
C LYS A 216 -13.10 24.82 12.19
N CYS A 217 -12.51 25.99 11.92
CA CYS A 217 -13.24 27.22 11.61
C CYS A 217 -12.88 27.86 10.25
N ALA A 218 -11.99 27.26 9.46
CA ALA A 218 -11.49 27.81 8.21
C ALA A 218 -10.76 29.17 8.32
N GLY A 219 -10.37 29.60 9.53
CA GLY A 219 -9.56 30.80 9.73
C GLY A 219 -8.10 30.61 9.29
N THR A 220 -7.40 31.72 9.01
CA THR A 220 -6.01 31.74 8.53
C THR A 220 -4.99 31.61 9.67
N HIS A 221 -5.03 30.48 10.37
CA HIS A 221 -4.13 30.12 11.47
C HIS A 221 -3.96 28.60 11.53
N LYS A 222 -2.94 28.12 12.25
CA LYS A 222 -2.77 26.68 12.47
C LYS A 222 -3.86 26.15 13.39
N SER A 223 -4.30 24.91 13.19
CA SER A 223 -5.39 24.32 13.99
C SER A 223 -5.14 24.34 15.52
N ASN A 224 -3.88 24.34 15.95
CA ASN A 224 -3.47 24.39 17.35
C ASN A 224 -3.61 25.80 17.96
N GLU A 225 -3.57 26.84 17.14
CA GLU A 225 -3.73 28.26 17.51
C GLU A 225 -5.21 28.68 17.44
N CYS A 226 -6.12 27.73 17.25
CA CYS A 226 -7.52 28.04 17.03
C CYS A 226 -8.19 28.54 18.33
N PRO A 227 -8.90 29.69 18.29
CA PRO A 227 -9.60 30.22 19.47
C PRO A 227 -10.76 29.31 19.92
N LEU A 228 -11.19 28.38 19.06
CA LEU A 228 -12.14 27.34 19.42
C LEU A 228 -11.42 26.22 20.22
N THR A 229 -11.26 26.49 21.52
CA THR A 229 -10.71 25.59 22.53
C THR A 229 -11.82 24.84 23.28
N GLU A 230 -11.43 24.01 24.26
CA GLU A 230 -12.36 23.30 25.16
C GLU A 230 -13.37 24.25 25.85
N ALA A 231 -12.99 25.52 26.07
CA ALA A 231 -13.88 26.55 26.63
C ALA A 231 -15.03 26.95 25.69
N SER A 232 -14.96 26.60 24.40
CA SER A 232 -16.03 26.82 23.42
C SER A 232 -16.99 25.64 23.28
N LEU A 233 -16.75 24.54 24.02
CA LEU A 233 -17.56 23.33 24.00
C LEU A 233 -18.87 23.53 24.77
N ASN A 234 -19.93 22.89 24.27
CA ASN A 234 -21.18 22.72 25.00
C ASN A 234 -20.96 21.77 26.21
N PRO A 235 -21.92 21.66 27.16
CA PRO A 235 -21.82 20.78 28.34
C PRO A 235 -21.43 19.33 28.01
N ASP A 236 -21.80 18.84 26.83
CA ASP A 236 -21.45 17.50 26.32
C ASP A 236 -20.02 17.36 25.78
N LYS A 237 -19.13 18.34 26.04
CA LYS A 237 -17.77 18.41 25.49
C LYS A 237 -17.71 18.33 23.96
N LYS A 238 -18.75 18.87 23.30
CA LYS A 238 -18.82 18.95 21.83
C LYS A 238 -18.87 20.40 21.38
N LEU A 239 -18.11 20.72 20.34
CA LEU A 239 -18.15 22.04 19.74
C LEU A 239 -19.48 22.22 19.02
N SER A 240 -20.18 23.32 19.28
CA SER A 240 -21.45 23.62 18.61
C SER A 240 -21.26 23.61 17.08
N PRO A 241 -22.12 22.93 16.30
CA PRO A 241 -22.00 22.84 14.84
C PRO A 241 -21.86 24.22 14.18
N ASN A 242 -22.56 25.23 14.68
CA ASN A 242 -22.55 26.59 14.12
C ASN A 242 -21.20 27.31 14.28
N LYS A 243 -20.32 26.85 15.18
CA LYS A 243 -18.95 27.38 15.33
C LYS A 243 -17.97 26.69 14.37
N LEU A 244 -18.35 25.56 13.80
CA LEU A 244 -17.54 24.83 12.82
C LEU A 244 -17.77 25.39 11.44
N LYS A 245 -16.69 25.46 10.65
CA LYS A 245 -16.77 25.84 9.25
C LYS A 245 -15.75 25.06 8.44
N CYS A 246 -16.24 24.36 7.43
CA CYS A 246 -15.39 23.58 6.55
C CYS A 246 -14.66 24.50 5.54
N ALA A 247 -13.34 24.42 5.50
CA ALA A 247 -12.52 25.17 4.54
C ALA A 247 -12.77 24.79 3.06
N ASN A 248 -13.34 23.61 2.78
CA ASN A 248 -13.54 23.11 1.43
C ASN A 248 -14.96 23.34 0.89
N CYS A 249 -16.00 23.28 1.74
CA CYS A 249 -17.39 23.43 1.31
C CYS A 249 -18.18 24.54 2.01
N GLY A 250 -17.62 25.17 3.05
CA GLY A 250 -18.26 26.24 3.81
C GLY A 250 -19.30 25.80 4.86
N GLU A 251 -19.68 24.51 4.89
CA GLU A 251 -20.72 23.98 5.78
C GLU A 251 -20.25 23.81 7.24
N HIS A 252 -21.23 23.59 8.14
CA HIS A 252 -21.07 23.46 9.59
C HIS A 252 -20.48 22.11 10.05
N HIS A 253 -19.27 21.81 9.60
CA HIS A 253 -18.49 20.66 10.06
C HIS A 253 -16.99 20.93 9.90
N THR A 254 -16.15 20.12 10.53
CA THR A 254 -14.69 20.22 10.36
C THR A 254 -14.26 19.89 8.93
N ALA A 255 -13.14 20.45 8.47
CA ALA A 255 -12.66 20.22 7.11
C ALA A 255 -12.29 18.75 6.82
N ASN A 256 -11.98 17.96 7.86
CA ASN A 256 -11.64 16.54 7.77
C ASN A 256 -12.85 15.60 7.86
N TYR A 257 -14.07 16.12 7.95
CA TYR A 257 -15.29 15.31 8.01
C TYR A 257 -15.41 14.42 6.75
N SER A 258 -15.59 13.11 6.98
CA SER A 258 -15.63 12.11 5.90
C SER A 258 -16.84 12.25 4.97
N GLY A 259 -17.96 12.79 5.48
CA GLY A 259 -19.19 13.03 4.71
C GLY A 259 -19.24 14.38 3.98
N CYS A 260 -18.14 15.13 3.92
CA CYS A 260 -18.11 16.43 3.24
C CYS A 260 -18.38 16.30 1.73
N LYS A 261 -19.32 17.08 1.19
CA LYS A 261 -19.64 17.13 -0.25
C LYS A 261 -18.47 17.50 -1.17
N ALA A 262 -17.52 18.29 -0.66
CA ALA A 262 -16.32 18.70 -1.41
C ALA A 262 -15.20 17.65 -1.37
N ARG A 263 -15.40 16.54 -0.64
CA ARG A 263 -14.43 15.44 -0.57
C ARG A 263 -14.41 14.69 -1.91
N PRO A 264 -13.25 14.60 -2.58
CA PRO A 264 -13.16 13.86 -3.83
C PRO A 264 -13.55 12.39 -3.62
N PRO A 265 -14.28 11.78 -4.56
CA PRO A 265 -14.56 10.36 -4.49
C PRO A 265 -13.26 9.58 -4.52
N LEU A 266 -13.27 8.41 -3.88
CA LEU A 266 -12.17 7.47 -4.02
C LEU A 266 -12.09 7.05 -5.49
N LYS A 267 -10.96 7.33 -6.14
CA LYS A 267 -10.70 6.75 -7.45
C LYS A 267 -10.73 5.23 -7.27
N ALA A 268 -11.69 4.58 -7.91
CA ALA A 268 -11.64 3.13 -8.05
C ALA A 268 -10.26 2.81 -8.66
N THR A 269 -9.49 1.93 -8.01
CA THR A 269 -8.39 1.27 -8.72
C THR A 269 -9.01 0.71 -9.99
N PRO A 270 -8.47 1.00 -11.19
CA PRO A 270 -8.88 0.26 -12.37
C PRO A 270 -8.79 -1.19 -11.95
N GLN A 271 -9.93 -1.90 -11.95
CA GLN A 271 -9.81 -3.34 -11.93
C GLN A 271 -8.95 -3.60 -13.15
N VAL A 272 -7.73 -4.08 -12.93
CA VAL A 272 -7.06 -4.84 -13.96
C VAL A 272 -8.10 -5.91 -14.22
N ARG A 273 -8.91 -5.73 -15.27
CA ARG A 273 -9.72 -6.82 -15.80
C ARG A 273 -8.65 -7.85 -16.06
N ALA A 274 -8.54 -8.84 -15.18
CA ALA A 274 -7.88 -10.07 -15.53
C ALA A 274 -8.58 -10.41 -16.85
N LYS A 275 -7.85 -10.30 -17.97
CA LYS A 275 -8.36 -10.83 -19.22
C LYS A 275 -8.75 -12.26 -18.82
N PRO A 276 -10.02 -12.66 -18.93
CA PRO A 276 -10.35 -14.05 -18.68
C PRO A 276 -9.38 -14.84 -19.54
N PHE A 277 -8.60 -15.70 -18.89
CA PHE A 277 -7.70 -16.57 -19.62
C PHE A 277 -8.62 -17.47 -20.44
N ASN A 278 -8.84 -17.09 -21.70
CA ASN A 278 -9.75 -17.79 -22.58
C ASN A 278 -8.96 -19.02 -23.03
N TYR A 279 -9.20 -20.14 -22.35
CA TYR A 279 -8.65 -21.43 -22.73
C TYR A 279 -9.16 -21.74 -24.14
N GLN A 280 -8.32 -21.52 -25.16
CA GLN A 280 -8.60 -21.92 -26.52
C GLN A 280 -8.27 -23.42 -26.62
N SER A 281 -9.29 -24.27 -26.48
CA SER A 281 -9.21 -25.72 -26.70
C SER A 281 -8.63 -26.09 -28.07
N ASP A 282 -8.76 -25.17 -29.03
CA ASP A 282 -8.50 -25.42 -30.45
C ASP A 282 -7.00 -25.39 -30.82
N ARG A 283 -6.11 -25.20 -29.82
CA ARG A 283 -4.64 -25.19 -30.01
C ARG A 283 -3.94 -26.49 -29.61
N PHE A 284 -4.67 -27.52 -29.21
CA PHE A 284 -4.10 -28.86 -29.04
C PHE A 284 -4.25 -29.66 -30.34
N PRO A 285 -3.22 -30.43 -30.76
CA PRO A 285 -3.36 -31.37 -31.87
C PRO A 285 -4.49 -32.35 -31.55
N ALA A 286 -5.48 -32.43 -32.43
CA ALA A 286 -6.55 -33.42 -32.29
C ALA A 286 -5.94 -34.83 -32.31
N LEU A 287 -6.21 -35.63 -31.29
CA LEU A 287 -5.97 -37.07 -31.35
C LEU A 287 -6.91 -37.66 -32.40
N HIS A 288 -6.36 -38.63 -33.15
CA HIS A 288 -6.99 -39.29 -34.30
C HIS A 288 -8.48 -39.58 -34.08
N SER A 289 -9.33 -38.98 -34.91
CA SER A 289 -10.78 -39.22 -34.90
C SER A 289 -11.07 -40.69 -35.18
N GLN A 290 -11.75 -41.36 -34.24
CA GLN A 290 -12.67 -42.43 -34.60
C GLN A 290 -14.05 -41.82 -34.80
N GLN A 291 -14.58 -42.00 -36.01
CA GLN A 291 -15.88 -41.51 -36.45
C GLN A 291 -17.00 -42.20 -35.68
N THR A 292 -17.92 -41.45 -35.09
CA THR A 292 -19.32 -41.86 -34.91
C THR A 292 -20.25 -40.63 -35.00
N PRO A 293 -21.53 -40.81 -35.42
CA PRO A 293 -22.26 -39.80 -36.18
C PRO A 293 -22.97 -38.72 -35.36
N GLU A 294 -23.21 -37.61 -36.03
CA GLU A 294 -23.88 -36.38 -35.60
C GLU A 294 -25.26 -36.60 -34.93
N THR A 295 -25.55 -35.84 -33.87
CA THR A 295 -26.92 -35.37 -33.60
C THR A 295 -26.89 -33.96 -33.04
N THR A 296 -27.43 -33.05 -33.86
CA THR A 296 -27.74 -31.64 -33.64
C THR A 296 -28.56 -31.40 -32.37
N GLN A 297 -28.11 -30.48 -31.49
CA GLN A 297 -28.96 -29.44 -30.87
C GLN A 297 -28.17 -28.45 -29.97
N SER A 298 -28.46 -27.16 -30.17
CA SER A 298 -27.90 -25.99 -29.47
C SER A 298 -28.29 -25.91 -27.98
N PRO A 299 -27.38 -25.55 -27.04
CA PRO A 299 -27.72 -25.40 -25.64
C PRO A 299 -28.40 -24.05 -25.33
N ARG A 300 -29.61 -24.11 -24.77
CA ARG A 300 -30.27 -22.97 -24.08
C ARG A 300 -29.58 -22.74 -22.72
N LYS A 301 -29.28 -21.48 -22.39
CA LYS A 301 -28.75 -21.06 -21.08
C LYS A 301 -29.75 -21.38 -19.97
N LEU A 302 -29.31 -22.08 -18.92
CA LEU A 302 -30.08 -22.25 -17.69
C LEU A 302 -29.84 -21.08 -16.73
N ASP A 303 -30.94 -20.56 -16.19
CA ASP A 303 -31.02 -19.51 -15.17
C ASP A 303 -31.01 -20.15 -13.78
N PHE A 304 -30.01 -19.80 -12.97
CA PHE A 304 -29.69 -20.42 -11.67
C PHE A 304 -30.65 -20.03 -10.53
N ALA A 305 -31.64 -19.17 -10.79
CA ALA A 305 -32.48 -18.60 -9.73
C ALA A 305 -33.56 -19.55 -9.16
N ASN A 306 -33.86 -20.69 -9.79
CA ASN A 306 -35.01 -21.53 -9.44
C ASN A 306 -34.68 -22.96 -8.95
N LEU A 307 -33.45 -23.23 -8.51
CA LEU A 307 -32.98 -24.59 -8.18
C LEU A 307 -33.53 -25.21 -6.88
N PHE A 308 -34.26 -24.46 -6.04
CA PHE A 308 -34.62 -24.93 -4.68
C PHE A 308 -36.10 -25.33 -4.48
N ASN A 309 -36.92 -25.38 -5.53
CA ASN A 309 -38.37 -25.52 -5.36
C ASN A 309 -39.03 -26.77 -5.97
N ASP A 310 -38.31 -27.85 -6.28
CA ASP A 310 -38.99 -29.05 -6.80
C ASP A 310 -38.65 -30.33 -6.04
N HIS A 311 -39.57 -30.71 -5.14
CA HIS A 311 -39.53 -31.89 -4.27
C HIS A 311 -40.06 -33.17 -4.94
N ARG A 312 -39.86 -33.35 -6.25
CA ARG A 312 -40.19 -34.63 -6.91
C ARG A 312 -39.19 -34.96 -8.01
N ARG A 313 -38.22 -35.83 -7.68
CA ARG A 313 -37.67 -36.83 -8.62
C ARG A 313 -36.79 -37.84 -7.86
N VAL A 314 -37.09 -39.10 -8.09
CA VAL A 314 -36.36 -40.29 -7.62
C VAL A 314 -34.94 -40.28 -8.22
N PRO A 315 -33.89 -40.65 -7.46
CA PRO A 315 -32.52 -40.67 -8.00
C PRO A 315 -32.27 -41.91 -8.89
N PRO A 316 -31.50 -41.80 -9.99
CA PRO A 316 -30.88 -42.94 -10.63
C PRO A 316 -29.70 -43.44 -9.78
N GLN A 317 -29.59 -44.77 -9.65
CA GLN A 317 -28.50 -45.53 -9.01
C GLN A 317 -27.18 -45.31 -9.80
N ASN A 318 -26.11 -44.85 -9.15
CA ASN A 318 -25.05 -45.61 -8.45
C ASN A 318 -23.93 -46.12 -9.40
N GLU A 319 -22.82 -45.38 -9.45
CA GLU A 319 -21.48 -45.95 -9.64
C GLU A 319 -20.56 -45.38 -8.54
N ASN A 320 -20.70 -45.90 -7.33
CA ASN A 320 -19.76 -45.65 -6.24
C ASN A 320 -18.46 -46.43 -6.52
N MET A 321 -17.32 -45.74 -6.47
CA MET A 321 -15.99 -46.27 -6.80
C MET A 321 -15.46 -47.33 -5.80
N PHE A 322 -16.13 -47.53 -4.67
CA PHE A 322 -15.86 -48.61 -3.69
C PHE A 322 -17.18 -49.11 -3.08
N ASN A 323 -17.32 -50.42 -2.89
CA ASN A 323 -18.46 -50.99 -2.16
C ASN A 323 -18.25 -50.85 -0.63
N ASN A 324 -19.32 -50.84 0.16
CA ASN A 324 -19.26 -50.72 1.63
C ASN A 324 -18.39 -51.82 2.27
N ASP A 325 -18.36 -53.01 1.67
CA ASP A 325 -17.51 -54.12 2.12
C ASP A 325 -16.02 -53.86 1.86
N GLU A 326 -15.67 -53.21 0.74
CA GLU A 326 -14.29 -52.83 0.42
C GLU A 326 -13.80 -51.70 1.33
N ILE A 327 -14.69 -50.77 1.67
CA ILE A 327 -14.40 -49.71 2.64
C ILE A 327 -14.11 -50.33 4.02
N GLY A 328 -14.86 -51.35 4.43
CA GLY A 328 -14.60 -52.11 5.66
C GLY A 328 -13.20 -52.74 5.67
N GLN A 329 -12.81 -53.41 4.58
CA GLN A 329 -11.49 -54.04 4.44
C GLN A 329 -10.34 -53.02 4.46
N ILE A 330 -10.51 -51.85 3.81
CA ILE A 330 -9.51 -50.79 3.82
C ILE A 330 -9.28 -50.29 5.26
N ILE A 331 -10.37 -50.11 6.02
CA ILE A 331 -10.28 -49.65 7.41
C ILE A 331 -9.55 -50.69 8.26
N GLU A 332 -9.90 -51.97 8.14
CA GLU A 332 -9.25 -53.04 8.90
C GLU A 332 -7.74 -53.14 8.60
N ASP A 333 -7.35 -53.12 7.31
CA ASP A 333 -5.95 -53.17 6.89
C ASP A 333 -5.14 -51.96 7.40
N VAL A 334 -5.75 -50.78 7.42
CA VAL A 334 -5.12 -49.57 7.98
C VAL A 334 -4.93 -49.72 9.49
N PHE A 335 -5.94 -50.21 10.22
CA PHE A 335 -5.84 -50.38 11.68
C PHE A 335 -4.82 -51.46 12.08
N VAL A 336 -4.80 -52.60 11.38
CA VAL A 336 -3.79 -53.65 11.59
C VAL A 336 -2.40 -53.12 11.26
N GLY A 337 -2.25 -52.42 10.13
CA GLY A 337 -0.97 -51.83 9.73
C GLY A 337 -0.46 -50.77 10.70
N MET A 338 -1.35 -49.97 11.28
CA MET A 338 -1.00 -48.94 12.27
C MET A 338 -0.41 -49.53 13.55
N SER A 339 -0.80 -50.75 13.94
CA SER A 339 -0.22 -51.44 15.10
C SER A 339 1.27 -51.79 14.93
N ALA A 340 1.76 -51.85 13.69
CA ALA A 340 3.14 -52.16 13.33
C ALA A 340 4.02 -50.92 13.08
N VAL A 341 3.46 -49.71 13.09
CA VAL A 341 4.20 -48.47 12.81
C VAL A 341 5.02 -48.04 14.03
N ARG A 342 6.35 -48.02 13.91
CA ARG A 342 7.27 -47.55 14.96
C ARG A 342 8.09 -46.32 14.56
N SER A 343 8.07 -45.95 13.28
CA SER A 343 8.76 -44.78 12.75
C SER A 343 7.96 -44.07 11.65
N LYS A 344 8.31 -42.82 11.36
CA LYS A 344 7.70 -42.05 10.24
C LYS A 344 7.90 -42.73 8.88
N LYS A 345 8.97 -43.51 8.71
CA LYS A 345 9.25 -44.27 7.49
C LYS A 345 8.27 -45.43 7.32
N ASP A 346 7.89 -46.09 8.42
CA ASP A 346 6.91 -47.19 8.41
C ASP A 346 5.50 -46.66 8.12
N LEU A 347 5.17 -45.46 8.62
CA LEU A 347 3.90 -44.79 8.32
C LEU A 347 3.76 -44.49 6.83
N ILE A 348 4.80 -43.92 6.21
CA ILE A 348 4.81 -43.63 4.77
C ILE A 348 4.72 -44.94 3.98
N THR A 349 5.41 -45.99 4.42
CA THR A 349 5.38 -47.31 3.78
C THR A 349 3.98 -47.94 3.86
N LEU A 350 3.28 -47.79 4.98
CA LEU A 350 1.91 -48.27 5.17
C LEU A 350 0.94 -47.54 4.22
N VAL A 351 1.02 -46.21 4.14
CA VAL A 351 0.17 -45.42 3.24
C VAL A 351 0.39 -45.86 1.79
N VAL A 352 1.65 -45.99 1.35
CA VAL A 352 1.96 -46.45 -0.01
C VAL A 352 1.45 -47.87 -0.28
N LYS A 353 1.52 -48.78 0.70
CA LYS A 353 0.98 -50.14 0.55
C LYS A 353 -0.53 -50.17 0.40
N VAL A 354 -1.27 -49.44 1.25
CA VAL A 354 -2.74 -49.40 1.19
C VAL A 354 -3.20 -48.73 -0.10
N THR A 355 -2.57 -47.61 -0.50
CA THR A 355 -2.94 -46.91 -1.74
C THR A 355 -2.63 -47.77 -2.97
N THR A 356 -1.49 -48.47 -3.02
CA THR A 356 -1.18 -49.38 -4.13
C THR A 356 -2.19 -50.53 -4.22
N LYS A 357 -2.56 -51.13 -3.08
CA LYS A 357 -3.47 -52.29 -3.02
C LYS A 357 -4.88 -51.96 -3.51
N TYR A 358 -5.42 -50.79 -3.17
CA TYR A 358 -6.84 -50.47 -3.43
C TYR A 358 -7.07 -49.43 -4.54
N CYS A 359 -6.08 -48.62 -4.89
CA CYS A 359 -6.23 -47.59 -5.92
C CYS A 359 -5.56 -47.95 -7.25
N PHE A 360 -4.62 -48.91 -7.28
CA PHE A 360 -3.82 -49.22 -8.47
C PHE A 360 -3.86 -50.69 -8.92
N ASN A 361 -4.44 -51.60 -8.13
CA ASN A 361 -4.58 -53.02 -8.49
C ASN A 361 -5.95 -53.39 -9.10
N ASN A 362 -6.83 -52.41 -9.36
CA ASN A 362 -8.08 -52.62 -10.10
C ASN A 362 -7.96 -52.15 -11.57
N VAL A 363 -6.85 -52.52 -12.23
CA VAL A 363 -6.71 -52.48 -13.69
C VAL A 363 -6.39 -53.88 -14.19
#